data_AF-A0A8K0SFM5-F1
#
_entry.id   AF-A0A8K0SFM5-F1
#
_cell.length_a   1.000
_cell.length_b   1.000
_cell.length_c   1.000
_cell.angle_alpha   90.00
_cell.angle_beta   90.00
_cell.angle_gamma   90.00
#
_symmetry.space_group_name_H-M   'P 1'
#
loop_
_entity.id
_entity.type
_entity.pdbx_description
1 polymer ?
#
loop_
_entity_poly.entity_id
_entity_poly.type
_entity_poly.pdbx_seq_one_letter_code
_entity_poly.pdbx_strand_id
1 'polypeptide(L)'
;MVYNPSVILRVTDICDRLGFLFASVILWTLQTQLALQIIANRLGLVMANKKRAKYLKLSLLGVVGIINIAVACIWIPARLTQSKKLLHINAIWDRTEKVLYLLMDLGLNSAFLHIVRRELIARGLTKYKLLFNFNACVVVISLSMDILIIAMMSSPNPFLYAIFHPVAYSVKLIIEMTMADLIAKIVRSRHELNSYQTTTSTGQTSRGPLSSA
;
A
#
# COMPACT_ATOMS: atom_id res chain seq x y z
N MET A 1 50.07 -15.43 23.00
CA MET A 1 48.92 -14.53 22.91
C MET A 1 47.66 -15.36 23.11
N VAL A 2 47.24 -15.54 24.37
CA VAL A 2 46.01 -16.29 24.69
C VAL A 2 44.85 -15.32 24.52
N TYR A 3 44.11 -15.44 23.43
CA TYR A 3 42.86 -14.70 23.26
C TYR A 3 41.89 -15.16 24.35
N ASN A 4 41.49 -14.24 25.23
CA ASN A 4 40.55 -14.51 26.30
C ASN A 4 39.20 -14.91 25.68
N PRO A 5 38.65 -16.11 25.96
CA PRO A 5 37.39 -16.59 25.36
C PRO A 5 36.19 -15.67 25.65
N SER A 6 36.27 -14.88 26.73
CA SER A 6 35.31 -13.84 27.10
C SER A 6 35.31 -12.61 26.19
N VAL A 7 36.43 -12.31 25.50
CA VAL A 7 36.51 -11.23 24.52
C VAL A 7 35.95 -11.67 23.17
N ILE A 8 36.23 -12.91 22.75
CA ILE A 8 35.67 -13.48 21.52
C ILE A 8 34.15 -13.58 21.62
N LEU A 9 33.61 -14.10 22.73
CA LEU A 9 32.16 -14.15 22.99
C LEU A 9 31.52 -12.75 22.90
N ARG A 10 32.12 -11.74 23.54
CA ARG A 10 31.60 -10.36 23.46
C ARG A 10 31.65 -9.79 22.04
N VAL A 11 32.69 -10.05 21.26
CA VAL A 11 32.81 -9.56 19.88
C VAL A 11 31.79 -10.26 18.97
N THR A 12 31.59 -11.57 19.14
CA THR A 12 30.56 -12.32 18.40
C THR A 12 29.15 -11.85 18.76
N ASP A 13 28.85 -11.63 20.04
CA ASP A 13 27.57 -11.06 20.51
C ASP A 13 27.30 -9.64 19.98
N ILE A 14 28.34 -8.82 19.84
CA ILE A 14 28.23 -7.46 19.28
C ILE A 14 27.96 -7.52 17.78
N CYS A 15 28.70 -8.35 17.05
CA CYS A 15 28.47 -8.55 15.61
C CYS A 15 27.07 -9.09 15.32
N ASP A 16 26.60 -10.06 16.12
CA ASP A 16 25.26 -10.64 15.96
C ASP A 16 24.15 -9.62 16.27
N ARG A 17 24.32 -8.84 17.35
CA ARG A 17 23.40 -7.76 17.73
C ARG A 17 23.35 -6.64 16.68
N LEU A 18 24.48 -6.25 16.10
CA LEU A 18 24.53 -5.26 15.02
C LEU A 18 23.89 -5.82 13.75
N GLY A 19 24.20 -7.07 13.38
CA GLY A 19 23.58 -7.76 12.24
C GLY A 19 22.06 -7.79 12.35
N PHE A 20 21.53 -8.11 13.53
CA PHE A 20 20.09 -8.08 13.78
C PHE A 20 19.48 -6.66 13.64
N LEU A 21 20.15 -5.62 14.17
CA LEU A 21 19.67 -4.24 14.03
C LEU A 21 19.63 -3.78 12.57
N PHE A 22 20.70 -4.04 11.80
CA PHE A 22 20.74 -3.71 10.38
C PHE A 22 19.72 -4.52 9.58
N ALA A 23 19.61 -5.82 9.82
CA ALA A 23 18.61 -6.67 9.17
C ALA A 23 17.18 -6.18 9.46
N SER A 24 16.89 -5.78 10.70
CA SER A 24 15.59 -5.22 11.06
C SER A 24 15.30 -3.90 10.35
N VAL A 25 16.29 -3.00 10.22
CA VAL A 25 16.13 -1.72 9.51
C VAL A 25 15.95 -1.95 8.01
N ILE A 26 16.72 -2.87 7.41
CA ILE A 26 16.60 -3.23 5.99
C ILE A 26 15.23 -3.84 5.71
N LEU A 27 14.79 -4.79 6.54
CA LEU A 27 13.50 -5.44 6.38
C LEU A 27 12.34 -4.45 6.55
N TRP A 28 12.44 -3.55 7.54
CA TRP A 28 11.47 -2.46 7.73
C TRP A 28 11.40 -1.54 6.52
N THR A 29 12.56 -1.05 6.06
CA THR A 29 12.67 -0.14 4.90
C THR A 29 12.11 -0.79 3.64
N LEU A 30 12.44 -2.07 3.42
CA LEU A 30 11.94 -2.83 2.28
C LEU A 30 10.42 -3.02 2.37
N GLN A 31 9.90 -3.34 3.55
CA GLN A 31 8.46 -3.50 3.78
C GLN A 31 7.71 -2.19 3.49
N THR A 32 8.11 -1.06 4.08
CA THR A 32 7.42 0.23 3.91
C THR A 32 7.52 0.72 2.47
N GLN A 33 8.66 0.52 1.81
CA GLN A 33 8.84 0.89 0.41
C GLN A 33 7.97 0.06 -0.54
N LEU A 34 7.97 -1.28 -0.40
CA LEU A 34 7.20 -2.15 -1.27
C LEU A 34 5.70 -1.98 -1.08
N ALA A 35 5.22 -1.88 0.17
CA ALA A 35 3.79 -1.73 0.47
C ALA A 35 3.18 -0.50 -0.21
N LEU A 36 3.82 0.66 -0.07
CA LEU A 36 3.35 1.91 -0.66
C LEU A 36 3.47 1.93 -2.19
N GLN A 37 4.49 1.26 -2.75
CA GLN A 37 4.63 1.13 -4.20
C GLN A 37 3.58 0.21 -4.82
N ILE A 38 3.12 -0.84 -4.12
CA ILE A 38 2.02 -1.70 -4.57
C ILE A 38 0.72 -0.88 -4.69
N ILE A 39 0.40 -0.07 -3.67
CA ILE A 39 -0.78 0.82 -3.66
C ILE A 39 -0.68 1.84 -4.82
N ALA A 40 0.48 2.49 -4.96
CA ALA A 40 0.72 3.44 -6.05
C ALA A 40 0.66 2.77 -7.43
N ASN A 41 1.10 1.51 -7.53
CA ASN A 41 1.04 0.75 -8.76
C ASN A 41 -0.41 0.51 -9.19
N ARG A 42 -1.26 0.07 -8.26
CA ARG A 42 -2.70 -0.11 -8.50
C ARG A 42 -3.37 1.22 -8.87
N LEU A 43 -3.08 2.30 -8.15
CA LEU A 43 -3.62 3.62 -8.47
C LEU A 43 -3.24 4.06 -9.90
N GLY A 44 -2.03 3.74 -10.32
CA GLY A 44 -1.57 3.97 -11.70
C GLY A 44 -2.26 3.12 -12.76
N LEU A 45 -2.77 1.94 -12.41
CA LEU A 45 -3.57 1.09 -13.31
C LEU A 45 -4.96 1.69 -13.54
N VAL A 46 -5.54 2.30 -12.51
CA VAL A 46 -6.87 2.95 -12.58
C VAL A 46 -6.79 4.33 -13.26
N MET A 47 -5.66 5.02 -13.12
CA MET A 47 -5.48 6.35 -13.70
C MET A 47 -5.30 6.26 -15.23
N ALA A 48 -6.22 6.87 -15.99
CA ALA A 48 -6.16 6.90 -17.45
C ALA A 48 -4.89 7.57 -18.00
N ASN A 49 -4.31 8.54 -17.27
CA ASN A 49 -3.12 9.27 -17.68
C ASN A 49 -1.84 8.69 -17.05
N LYS A 50 -1.15 7.82 -17.80
CA LYS A 50 0.07 7.11 -17.39
C LYS A 50 1.22 8.05 -16.96
N LYS A 51 1.30 9.27 -17.50
CA LYS A 51 2.35 10.25 -17.13
C LYS A 51 2.19 10.71 -15.68
N ARG A 52 0.96 11.10 -15.28
CA ARG A 52 0.66 11.51 -13.90
C ARG A 52 0.84 10.36 -12.92
N ALA A 53 0.47 9.14 -13.30
CA ALA A 53 0.70 7.95 -12.50
C ALA A 53 2.20 7.70 -12.24
N LYS A 54 3.06 7.90 -13.25
CA LYS A 54 4.51 7.74 -13.10
C LYS A 54 5.10 8.77 -12.13
N TYR A 55 4.71 10.04 -12.24
CA TYR A 55 5.15 11.08 -11.31
C TYR A 55 4.68 10.82 -9.88
N LEU A 56 3.45 10.33 -9.69
CA LEU A 56 2.95 9.95 -8.37
C LEU A 56 3.80 8.83 -7.74
N LYS A 57 4.11 7.77 -8.50
CA LYS A 57 4.97 6.65 -8.04
C LYS A 57 6.36 7.13 -7.67
N LEU A 58 6.96 7.99 -8.50
CA LEU A 58 8.30 8.52 -8.29
C LEU A 58 8.38 9.47 -7.08
N SER A 59 7.38 10.35 -6.93
CA SER A 59 7.28 11.24 -5.79
C SER A 59 7.10 10.44 -4.50
N LEU A 60 6.23 9.43 -4.50
CA LEU A 60 6.04 8.54 -3.37
C LEU A 60 7.32 7.78 -3.01
N LEU A 61 8.04 7.29 -4.02
CA LEU A 61 9.32 6.59 -3.83
C LEU A 61 10.32 7.49 -3.08
N GLY A 62 10.45 8.74 -3.51
CA GLY A 62 11.34 9.73 -2.90
C GLY A 62 10.94 10.09 -1.47
N VAL A 63 9.68 10.45 -1.24
CA VAL A 63 9.19 10.86 0.08
C VAL A 63 9.33 9.74 1.11
N VAL A 64 8.94 8.51 0.75
CA VAL A 64 9.06 7.34 1.63
C VAL A 64 10.52 7.00 1.91
N GLY A 65 11.39 7.11 0.90
CA GLY A 65 12.82 6.90 1.07
C GLY A 65 13.44 7.88 2.09
N ILE A 66 13.06 9.16 2.03
CA ILE A 66 13.54 10.18 2.98
C ILE A 66 13.08 9.86 4.41
N ILE A 67 11.80 9.48 4.59
CA ILE A 67 11.26 9.10 5.90
C ILE A 67 12.01 7.87 6.45
N ASN A 68 12.20 6.83 5.63
CA ASN A 68 12.91 5.61 6.04
C ASN A 68 14.36 5.89 6.45
N ILE A 69 15.07 6.76 5.72
CA ILE A 69 16.44 7.17 6.09
C ILE A 69 16.42 7.90 7.44
N ALA A 70 15.48 8.82 7.66
CA ALA A 70 15.36 9.53 8.93
C ALA A 70 15.08 8.58 10.11
N VAL A 71 14.20 7.61 9.93
CA VAL A 71 13.88 6.58 10.93
C VAL A 71 15.11 5.73 11.24
N ALA A 72 15.83 5.27 10.22
CA ALA A 72 17.06 4.50 10.40
C ALA A 72 18.11 5.29 11.23
N CYS A 73 18.31 6.57 10.92
CA CYS A 73 19.26 7.44 11.63
C CYS A 73 18.87 7.71 13.09
N ILE A 74 17.59 7.71 13.45
CA ILE A 74 17.12 7.97 14.82
C ILE A 74 17.06 6.68 15.64
N TRP A 75 16.64 5.59 15.01
CA TRP A 75 16.44 4.31 15.68
C TRP A 75 17.75 3.61 16.06
N ILE A 76 18.75 3.61 15.18
CA ILE A 76 20.07 3.00 15.44
C ILE A 76 20.72 3.56 16.72
N PRO A 77 20.90 4.88 16.90
CA PRO A 77 21.49 5.43 18.12
C PRO A 77 20.60 5.23 19.35
N ALA A 78 19.27 5.25 19.20
CA ALA A 78 18.35 5.00 20.32
C ALA A 78 18.53 3.58 20.91
N ARG A 79 18.80 2.58 20.07
CA ARG A 79 19.02 1.18 20.50
C ARG A 79 20.42 0.94 21.04
N LEU A 80 21.44 1.64 20.54
CA LEU A 80 22.83 1.51 20.98
C LEU A 80 23.10 2.21 22.30
N THR A 81 22.53 3.39 22.53
CA THR A 81 22.87 4.21 23.71
C THR A 81 21.97 3.91 24.93
N GLN A 82 20.75 3.37 24.73
CA GLN A 82 19.75 3.13 25.78
C GLN A 82 19.55 4.30 26.78
N SER A 83 19.84 5.53 26.38
CA SER A 83 19.67 6.71 27.22
C SER A 83 18.20 7.13 27.27
N LYS A 84 17.70 7.49 28.46
CA LYS A 84 16.31 7.92 28.69
C LYS A 84 15.87 9.07 27.78
N LYS A 85 16.81 9.94 27.37
CA LYS A 85 16.57 11.06 26.46
C LYS A 85 16.31 10.59 25.02
N LEU A 86 17.16 9.72 24.48
CA LEU A 86 16.98 9.20 23.12
C LEU A 86 15.77 8.27 23.01
N LEU A 87 15.44 7.55 24.09
CA LEU A 87 14.24 6.73 24.12
C LEU A 87 12.96 7.57 24.00
N HIS A 88 12.89 8.72 24.69
CA HIS A 88 11.76 9.64 24.57
C HIS A 88 11.66 10.25 23.17
N ILE A 89 12.79 10.66 22.59
CA ILE A 89 12.84 11.21 21.23
C ILE A 89 12.38 10.16 20.22
N ASN A 90 12.86 8.92 20.33
CA ASN A 90 12.43 7.81 19.48
C ASN A 90 10.92 7.56 19.60
N ALA A 91 10.36 7.56 20.82
CA ALA A 91 8.93 7.33 21.00
C ALA A 91 8.04 8.41 20.36
N ILE A 92 8.49 9.67 20.38
CA ILE A 92 7.79 10.78 19.71
C ILE A 92 7.93 10.66 18.19
N TRP A 93 9.13 10.32 17.72
CA TRP A 93 9.40 10.14 16.30
C TRP A 93 8.60 8.98 15.71
N ASP A 94 8.56 7.83 16.37
CA ASP A 94 7.78 6.65 15.96
C ASP A 94 6.28 6.99 15.82
N ARG A 95 5.72 7.88 16.66
CA ARG A 95 4.34 8.35 16.52
C ARG A 95 4.19 9.27 15.31
N THR A 96 5.14 10.16 15.11
CA THR A 96 5.12 11.15 14.03
C THR A 96 5.21 10.46 12.67
N GLU A 97 6.12 9.49 12.52
CA GLU A 97 6.27 8.64 11.34
C GLU A 97 4.94 7.97 10.95
N LYS A 98 4.25 7.38 11.92
CA LYS A 98 2.97 6.69 11.67
C LYS A 98 1.86 7.64 11.23
N VAL A 99 1.82 8.85 11.78
CA VAL A 99 0.89 9.88 11.32
C VAL A 99 1.20 10.30 9.89
N LEU A 100 2.49 10.43 9.53
CA LEU A 100 2.88 10.72 8.15
C LEU A 100 2.46 9.60 7.18
N TYR A 101 2.63 8.33 7.56
CA TYR A 101 2.15 7.21 6.75
C TYR A 101 0.62 7.17 6.65
N LEU A 102 -0.10 7.44 7.75
CA LEU A 102 -1.57 7.57 7.72
C LEU A 102 -2.02 8.67 6.74
N LEU A 103 -1.38 9.83 6.76
CA LEU A 103 -1.70 10.92 5.84
C LEU A 103 -1.41 10.54 4.39
N MET A 104 -0.33 9.81 4.16
CA MET A 104 0.03 9.30 2.84
C MET A 104 -1.00 8.29 2.33
N ASP A 105 -1.39 7.34 3.16
CA ASP A 105 -2.44 6.36 2.84
C ASP A 105 -3.78 7.04 2.62
N LEU A 106 -4.15 8.01 3.46
CA LEU A 106 -5.36 8.81 3.27
C LEU A 106 -5.31 9.60 1.95
N GLY A 107 -4.18 10.20 1.61
CA GLY A 107 -3.98 10.95 0.38
C GLY A 107 -4.11 10.07 -0.86
N LEU A 108 -3.47 8.90 -0.86
CA LEU A 108 -3.54 7.91 -1.96
C LEU A 108 -4.96 7.36 -2.12
N ASN A 109 -5.61 6.98 -1.01
CA ASN A 109 -6.97 6.48 -0.98
C ASN A 109 -8.00 7.54 -1.42
N SER A 110 -7.78 8.80 -1.04
CA SER A 110 -8.63 9.93 -1.47
C SER A 110 -8.46 10.24 -2.96
N ALA A 111 -7.21 10.28 -3.44
CA ALA A 111 -6.91 10.47 -4.86
C ALA A 111 -7.56 9.37 -5.71
N PHE A 112 -7.49 8.13 -5.22
CA PHE A 112 -8.14 6.98 -5.83
C PHE A 112 -9.67 7.14 -5.92
N LEU A 113 -10.33 7.50 -4.82
CA LEU A 113 -11.78 7.73 -4.79
C LEU A 113 -12.19 8.87 -5.75
N HIS A 114 -11.38 9.94 -5.82
CA HIS A 114 -11.61 11.05 -6.75
C HIS A 114 -11.53 10.63 -8.22
N ILE A 115 -10.55 9.82 -8.59
CA ILE A 115 -10.40 9.32 -9.97
C ILE A 115 -11.58 8.42 -10.33
N VAL A 116 -11.93 7.47 -9.45
CA VAL A 116 -13.07 6.57 -9.65
C VAL A 116 -14.35 7.39 -9.82
N ARG A 117 -14.60 8.38 -8.95
CA ARG A 117 -15.76 9.28 -9.07
C ARG A 117 -15.79 10.01 -10.43
N ARG A 118 -14.65 10.52 -10.92
CA ARG A 118 -14.58 11.21 -12.22
C ARG A 118 -14.87 10.29 -13.40
N GLU A 119 -14.30 9.09 -13.42
CA GLU A 119 -14.53 8.10 -14.48
C GLU A 119 -15.99 7.58 -14.49
N LEU A 120 -16.62 7.52 -13.32
CA LEU A 120 -18.04 7.18 -13.19
C LEU A 120 -18.96 8.26 -13.77
N ILE A 121 -18.74 9.52 -13.40
CA ILE A 121 -19.61 10.64 -13.78
C ILE A 121 -19.57 10.87 -15.30
N ALA A 122 -18.43 10.63 -15.95
CA ALA A 122 -18.29 10.74 -17.40
C ALA A 122 -19.08 9.68 -18.20
N ARG A 123 -19.56 8.59 -17.56
CA ARG A 123 -20.16 7.43 -18.25
C ARG A 123 -21.63 7.16 -17.90
N GLY A 124 -22.28 8.01 -17.10
CA GLY A 124 -23.75 8.15 -17.01
C GLY A 124 -24.60 6.94 -16.59
N LEU A 125 -24.02 5.79 -16.20
CA LEU A 125 -24.78 4.56 -15.93
C LEU A 125 -24.99 4.32 -14.44
N THR A 126 -26.25 4.28 -14.01
CA THR A 126 -26.74 3.87 -12.67
C THR A 126 -26.13 2.55 -12.15
N LYS A 127 -25.68 1.66 -13.06
CA LYS A 127 -24.98 0.40 -12.74
C LYS A 127 -23.63 0.59 -12.04
N TYR A 128 -23.05 1.79 -12.08
CA TYR A 128 -21.74 2.09 -11.49
C TYR A 128 -21.77 2.51 -10.02
N LYS A 129 -22.94 2.89 -9.46
CA LYS A 129 -23.06 3.24 -8.02
C LYS A 129 -22.64 2.09 -7.11
N LEU A 130 -22.99 0.87 -7.46
CA LEU A 130 -22.59 -0.32 -6.71
C LEU A 130 -21.06 -0.46 -6.67
N LEU A 131 -20.41 -0.20 -7.80
CA LEU A 131 -18.95 -0.29 -7.91
C LEU A 131 -18.23 0.80 -7.10
N PHE A 132 -18.77 2.02 -7.11
CA PHE A 132 -18.27 3.10 -6.27
C PHE A 132 -18.41 2.77 -4.78
N ASN A 133 -19.57 2.24 -4.36
CA ASN A 133 -19.81 1.90 -2.96
C ASN A 133 -18.93 0.74 -2.47
N PHE A 134 -18.73 -0.31 -3.28
CA PHE A 134 -17.80 -1.39 -2.93
C PHE A 134 -16.37 -0.86 -2.79
N ASN A 135 -15.95 -0.03 -3.74
CA ASN A 135 -14.62 0.55 -3.72
C ASN A 135 -14.40 1.52 -2.54
N ALA A 136 -15.40 2.33 -2.22
CA ALA A 136 -15.40 3.19 -1.03
C ALA A 136 -15.35 2.37 0.27
N CYS A 137 -16.11 1.28 0.35
CA CYS A 137 -16.11 0.37 1.50
C CYS A 137 -14.71 -0.22 1.74
N VAL A 138 -14.05 -0.71 0.70
CA VAL A 138 -12.70 -1.28 0.84
C VAL A 138 -11.66 -0.22 1.24
N VAL A 139 -11.79 1.01 0.75
CA VAL A 139 -10.96 2.14 1.20
C VAL A 139 -11.18 2.45 2.69
N VAL A 140 -12.43 2.46 3.15
CA VAL A 140 -12.76 2.69 4.57
C VAL A 140 -12.18 1.58 5.45
N ILE A 141 -12.27 0.32 5.02
CA ILE A 141 -11.67 -0.81 5.74
C ILE A 141 -10.14 -0.67 5.80
N SER A 142 -9.49 -0.30 4.69
CA SER A 142 -8.04 -0.07 4.63
C SER A 142 -7.61 1.04 5.61
N LEU A 143 -8.30 2.19 5.60
CA LEU A 143 -8.01 3.30 6.51
C LEU A 143 -8.28 2.95 7.98
N SER A 144 -9.30 2.11 8.24
CA SER A 144 -9.62 1.65 9.60
C SER A 144 -8.48 0.81 10.19
N MET A 145 -7.78 0.03 9.37
CA MET A 145 -6.61 -0.73 9.82
C MET A 145 -5.44 0.17 10.21
N ASP A 146 -5.23 1.28 9.50
CA ASP A 146 -4.20 2.25 9.88
C ASP A 146 -4.49 2.92 11.22
N ILE A 147 -5.75 3.33 11.42
CA ILE A 147 -6.19 3.90 12.68
C ILE A 147 -6.04 2.87 13.82
N LEU A 148 -6.33 1.59 13.55
CA LEU A 148 -6.15 0.51 14.51
C LEU A 148 -4.68 0.31 14.89
N ILE A 149 -3.73 0.37 13.94
CA ILE A 149 -2.28 0.29 14.25
C ILE A 149 -1.87 1.45 15.18
N ILE A 150 -2.33 2.67 14.89
CA ILE A 150 -2.02 3.85 15.71
C ILE A 150 -2.63 3.71 17.11
N ALA A 151 -3.88 3.25 17.20
CA ALA A 151 -4.56 2.99 18.47
C ALA A 151 -3.83 1.93 19.30
N MET A 152 -3.36 0.85 18.66
CA MET A 152 -2.60 -0.21 19.34
C MET A 152 -1.23 0.27 19.83
N MET A 153 -0.62 1.27 19.21
CA MET A 153 0.60 1.91 19.73
C MET A 153 0.33 2.75 21.01
N SER A 154 -0.91 3.19 21.22
CA SER A 154 -1.31 3.87 22.46
C SER A 154 -1.51 2.89 23.62
N SER A 155 -1.56 1.58 23.35
CA SER A 155 -1.66 0.56 24.39
C SER A 155 -0.31 0.36 25.10
N PRO A 156 -0.29 0.17 26.44
CA PRO A 156 0.94 -0.02 27.21
C PRO A 156 1.76 -1.27 26.84
N ASN A 157 1.19 -2.21 26.08
CA ASN A 157 1.78 -3.52 25.79
C ASN A 157 2.46 -3.56 24.42
N PRO A 158 3.81 -3.48 24.34
CA PRO A 158 4.55 -3.47 23.06
C PRO A 158 4.43 -4.78 22.26
N PHE A 159 4.07 -5.88 22.92
CA PHE A 159 3.86 -7.18 22.27
C PHE A 159 2.65 -7.19 21.34
N LEU A 160 1.53 -6.56 21.73
CA LEU A 160 0.34 -6.47 20.90
C LEU A 160 0.67 -5.72 19.61
N TYR A 161 1.36 -4.59 19.73
CA TYR A 161 1.80 -3.81 18.59
C TYR A 161 2.67 -4.63 17.60
N ALA A 162 3.63 -5.41 18.11
CA ALA A 162 4.53 -6.19 17.28
C ALA A 162 3.83 -7.27 16.43
N ILE A 163 2.73 -7.85 16.93
CA ILE A 163 1.95 -8.88 16.22
C ILE A 163 0.92 -8.25 15.27
N PHE A 164 0.26 -7.16 15.70
CA PHE A 164 -0.76 -6.50 14.88
C PHE A 164 -0.18 -5.83 13.63
N HIS A 165 1.07 -5.35 13.71
CA HIS A 165 1.75 -4.72 12.59
C HIS A 165 1.77 -5.61 11.33
N PRO A 166 2.42 -6.80 11.31
CA PRO A 166 2.45 -7.67 10.13
C PRO A 166 1.06 -8.13 9.68
N VAL A 167 0.11 -8.32 10.60
CA VAL A 167 -1.28 -8.67 10.26
C VAL A 167 -1.94 -7.56 9.46
N ALA A 168 -1.86 -6.31 9.93
CA ALA A 168 -2.50 -5.18 9.25
C ALA A 168 -1.90 -4.94 7.86
N TYR A 169 -0.57 -5.06 7.70
CA TYR A 169 0.05 -5.02 6.38
C TYR A 169 -0.39 -6.17 5.46
N SER A 170 -0.55 -7.38 6.00
CA SER A 170 -1.02 -8.53 5.21
C SER A 170 -2.42 -8.28 4.67
N VAL A 171 -3.33 -7.75 5.50
CA VAL A 171 -4.70 -7.47 5.06
C VAL A 171 -4.73 -6.32 4.05
N LYS A 172 -3.91 -5.27 4.24
CA LYS A 172 -3.75 -4.22 3.22
C LYS A 172 -3.33 -4.79 1.86
N LEU A 173 -2.35 -5.69 1.83
CA LEU A 173 -1.92 -6.32 0.58
C LEU A 173 -3.03 -7.17 -0.05
N ILE A 174 -3.78 -7.93 0.75
CA ILE A 174 -4.93 -8.72 0.28
C ILE A 174 -6.01 -7.81 -0.31
N ILE A 175 -6.27 -6.67 0.34
CA ILE A 175 -7.18 -5.64 -0.15
C ILE A 175 -6.73 -5.12 -1.52
N GLU A 176 -5.46 -4.77 -1.66
CA GLU A 176 -4.90 -4.26 -2.93
C GLU A 176 -5.02 -5.30 -4.06
N MET A 177 -4.72 -6.58 -3.79
CA MET A 177 -4.86 -7.66 -4.78
C MET A 177 -6.33 -7.93 -5.13
N THR A 178 -7.21 -8.03 -4.14
CA THR A 178 -8.65 -8.28 -4.36
C THR A 178 -9.29 -7.16 -5.17
N MET A 179 -8.91 -5.89 -4.93
CA MET A 179 -9.41 -4.77 -5.71
C MET A 179 -8.86 -4.75 -7.14
N ALA A 180 -7.61 -5.14 -7.36
CA ALA A 180 -7.03 -5.26 -8.71
C ALA A 180 -7.76 -6.34 -9.54
N ASP A 181 -8.04 -7.50 -8.93
CA ASP A 181 -8.78 -8.58 -9.56
C ASP A 181 -10.22 -8.18 -9.91
N LEU A 182 -10.88 -7.44 -9.02
CA LEU A 182 -12.22 -6.92 -9.29
C LEU A 182 -12.23 -6.01 -10.52
N ILE A 183 -11.26 -5.10 -10.62
CA ILE A 183 -11.09 -4.21 -11.78
C ILE A 183 -10.85 -5.04 -13.05
N ALA A 184 -9.96 -6.03 -13.01
CA ALA A 184 -9.67 -6.89 -14.16
C ALA A 184 -10.91 -7.66 -14.65
N LYS A 185 -11.69 -8.22 -13.71
CA LYS A 185 -12.96 -8.90 -14.03
C LYS A 185 -13.94 -7.97 -14.72
N ILE A 186 -14.08 -6.73 -14.25
CA ILE A 186 -15.00 -5.74 -14.84
C ILE A 186 -14.56 -5.35 -16.26
N VAL A 187 -13.26 -5.15 -16.47
CA VAL A 187 -12.72 -4.85 -17.80
C VAL A 187 -13.00 -6.01 -18.77
N ARG A 188 -12.80 -7.26 -18.33
CA ARG A 188 -13.10 -8.45 -19.14
C ARG A 188 -14.60 -8.56 -19.43
N SER A 189 -15.47 -8.41 -18.43
CA SER A 189 -16.93 -8.45 -18.64
C SER A 189 -17.44 -7.38 -19.62
N ARG A 190 -16.79 -6.20 -19.66
CA ARG A 190 -17.09 -5.18 -20.69
C ARG A 190 -16.72 -5.64 -22.10
N HIS A 191 -15.56 -6.30 -22.25
CA HIS A 191 -15.11 -6.78 -23.56
C HIS A 191 -16.07 -7.84 -24.10
N GLU A 192 -16.50 -8.79 -23.27
CA GLU A 192 -17.48 -9.83 -23.68
C GLU A 192 -18.80 -9.22 -24.14
N LEU A 193 -19.39 -8.28 -23.37
CA LEU A 193 -20.64 -7.62 -23.75
C LEU A 193 -20.55 -6.86 -25.08
N ASN A 194 -19.43 -6.20 -25.34
CA ASN A 194 -19.24 -5.43 -26.57
C ASN A 194 -19.04 -6.35 -27.80
N SER A 195 -18.37 -7.50 -27.62
CA SER A 195 -18.23 -8.54 -28.64
C SER A 195 -19.57 -9.17 -29.02
N TYR A 196 -20.45 -9.46 -28.05
CA TYR A 196 -21.80 -9.94 -28.35
C TYR A 196 -22.61 -8.91 -29.16
N GLN A 197 -22.55 -7.64 -28.78
CA GLN A 197 -23.30 -6.57 -29.46
C GLN A 197 -22.83 -6.33 -30.90
N THR A 198 -21.52 -6.47 -31.16
CA THR A 198 -20.95 -6.37 -32.51
C THR A 198 -21.37 -7.55 -33.38
N THR A 199 -21.35 -8.78 -32.86
CA THR A 199 -21.71 -9.99 -33.63
C THR A 199 -23.19 -10.03 -34.02
N THR A 200 -24.09 -9.54 -33.17
CA THR A 200 -25.53 -9.45 -33.50
C THR A 200 -25.82 -8.38 -34.56
N SER A 201 -25.04 -7.29 -34.59
CA SER A 201 -25.21 -6.20 -35.56
C SER A 201 -24.76 -6.59 -36.97
N THR A 202 -23.69 -7.38 -37.10
CA THR A 202 -23.22 -7.90 -38.40
C THR A 202 -24.12 -9.00 -38.97
N GLY A 203 -24.92 -9.66 -38.13
CA GLY A 203 -25.90 -10.67 -38.55
C GLY A 203 -27.19 -10.11 -39.17
N GLN A 204 -27.48 -8.81 -39.01
CA GLN A 204 -28.70 -8.18 -39.55
C GLN A 204 -28.52 -7.52 -40.93
N THR A 205 -27.29 -7.23 -41.39
CA THR A 205 -27.03 -6.65 -42.72
C THR A 205 -26.94 -7.68 -43.86
N SER A 206 -27.06 -8.98 -43.59
CA SER A 206 -26.93 -10.05 -44.61
C SER A 206 -28.25 -10.81 -44.90
N ARG A 207 -29.41 -10.24 -44.56
CA ARG A 207 -30.71 -10.71 -45.02
C ARG A 207 -31.45 -9.60 -45.76
N GLY A 208 -30.91 -9.21 -46.92
CA GLY A 208 -31.75 -8.60 -47.95
C GLY A 208 -32.74 -9.65 -48.47
N PRO A 209 -34.03 -9.34 -48.62
CA PRO A 209 -34.99 -10.29 -49.16
C PRO A 209 -34.63 -10.59 -50.62
N LEU A 210 -34.33 -11.85 -50.92
CA LEU A 210 -34.50 -12.39 -52.26
C LEU A 210 -36.00 -12.31 -52.58
N SER A 211 -36.41 -11.28 -53.30
CA SER A 211 -37.69 -11.27 -54.03
C SER A 211 -37.41 -11.78 -55.43
N SER A 212 -37.61 -13.07 -55.59
CA SER A 212 -37.80 -13.76 -56.86
C SER A 212 -39.19 -13.42 -57.43
N ALA A 213 -39.28 -13.45 -58.76
CA ALA A 213 -40.47 -13.37 -59.63
C ALA A 213 -40.97 -11.96 -59.99
#